data_AF-A0A9D8S3T2-F1
#
_entry.id   AF-A0A9D8S3T2-F1
#
_cell.length_a   1.000
_cell.length_b   1.000
_cell.length_c   1.000
_cell.angle_alpha   90.00
_cell.angle_beta   90.00
_cell.angle_gamma   90.00
#
_symmetry.space_group_name_H-M   'P 1'
#
loop_
_entity.id
_entity.type
_entity.pdbx_description
1 polymer ?
#
loop_
_entity_poly.entity_id
_entity_poly.type
_entity_poly.pdbx_seq_one_letter_code
_entity_poly.pdbx_strand_id
1 'polypeptide(L)'
;MPAGKPLDYPDEILILEHFSEPVVQSYVSRFPLSKEAEAIFIKKAPAALRQLYINLHGLKPETQHLLIEENLKEAAADFCTMRTFDDVSFLLEKGSTSVLRNYLVRYPLENDDLVLKLLCHSNPSMMVCYINTGRYISPTVLRAMIEERHLEAFKAFCYRQHRLFKKKAAAQAPFDKIIERLGANYLSCSLQLEVLEACDWRFVEVLLKTTPLAQEAQKLLFERKFDYTWLKLHVTSLYGIGGYRFSKDYEPLLFKALAAKDMDDCLTNFRHQDDTVFV
;
A
#
# COMPACT_ATOMS: atom_id res chain seq x y z
N MET A 1 42.22 19.24 -14.33
CA MET A 1 42.63 18.89 -12.95
C MET A 1 43.72 17.84 -13.00
N PRO A 2 44.84 18.03 -12.30
CA PRO A 2 45.95 17.08 -12.33
C PRO A 2 45.48 15.71 -11.85
N ALA A 3 45.84 14.69 -12.62
CA ALA A 3 45.39 13.32 -12.43
C ALA A 3 46.17 12.66 -11.29
N GLY A 4 45.46 12.18 -10.26
CA GLY A 4 46.00 11.10 -9.43
C GLY A 4 45.48 11.02 -8.00
N LYS A 5 44.92 12.09 -7.42
CA LYS A 5 44.48 12.08 -6.01
C LYS A 5 43.20 12.89 -5.79
N PRO A 6 42.36 12.53 -4.80
CA PRO A 6 41.26 13.37 -4.35
C PRO A 6 41.76 14.75 -3.92
N LEU A 7 40.92 15.77 -4.07
CA LEU A 7 41.18 17.10 -3.51
C LEU A 7 41.13 17.01 -1.98
N ASP A 8 41.83 17.92 -1.30
CA ASP A 8 41.61 18.08 0.13
C ASP A 8 40.27 18.81 0.38
N TYR A 9 39.80 18.75 1.63
CA TYR A 9 38.49 19.31 1.98
C TYR A 9 38.34 20.80 1.61
N PRO A 10 39.31 21.70 1.91
CA PRO A 10 39.23 23.10 1.49
C PRO A 10 39.06 23.29 -0.01
N ASP A 11 39.81 22.53 -0.83
CA ASP A 11 39.70 22.60 -2.28
C ASP A 11 38.35 22.08 -2.80
N GLU A 12 37.79 21.04 -2.17
CA GLU A 12 36.43 20.57 -2.48
C GLU A 12 35.37 21.65 -2.20
N ILE A 13 35.48 22.36 -1.08
CA ILE A 13 34.56 23.47 -0.78
C ILE A 13 34.71 24.57 -1.81
N LEU A 14 35.94 24.95 -2.17
CA LEU A 14 36.20 26.01 -3.13
C LEU A 14 35.53 25.75 -4.49
N ILE A 15 35.61 24.51 -5.01
CA ILE A 15 34.95 24.16 -6.28
C ILE A 15 33.42 24.13 -6.17
N LEU A 16 32.86 23.83 -4.99
CA LEU A 16 31.41 23.81 -4.73
C LEU A 16 30.84 25.19 -4.40
N GLU A 17 31.67 26.11 -3.92
CA GLU A 17 31.31 27.52 -3.72
C GLU A 17 31.18 28.24 -5.06
N HIS A 18 32.17 28.07 -5.95
CA HIS A 18 32.16 28.67 -7.29
C HIS A 18 31.29 27.89 -8.29
N PHE A 19 30.96 26.63 -7.96
CA PHE A 19 30.09 25.70 -8.69
C PHE A 19 30.19 25.80 -10.23
N SER A 20 31.37 25.51 -10.78
CA SER A 20 31.52 25.34 -12.23
C SER A 20 31.14 23.91 -12.62
N GLU A 21 30.00 23.72 -13.27
CA GLU A 21 29.47 22.38 -13.62
C GLU A 21 30.50 21.46 -14.30
N PRO A 22 31.27 21.88 -15.32
CA PRO A 22 32.27 21.01 -15.95
C PRO A 22 33.40 20.59 -15.00
N VAL A 23 33.80 21.49 -14.11
CA VAL A 23 34.83 21.24 -13.10
C VAL A 23 34.30 20.23 -12.08
N VAL A 24 33.13 20.50 -11.52
CA VAL A 24 32.47 19.62 -10.55
C VAL A 24 32.24 18.24 -11.17
N GLN A 25 31.64 18.17 -12.37
CA GLN A 25 31.41 16.91 -13.10
C GLN A 25 32.71 16.12 -13.29
N SER A 26 33.77 16.79 -13.72
CA SER A 26 35.08 16.15 -13.94
C SER A 26 35.64 15.58 -12.64
N TYR A 27 35.44 16.22 -11.49
CA TYR A 27 35.89 15.72 -10.20
C TYR A 27 35.05 14.53 -9.72
N VAL A 28 33.74 14.72 -9.63
CA VAL A 28 32.81 13.72 -9.07
C VAL A 28 32.72 12.45 -9.92
N SER A 29 33.10 12.52 -11.20
CA SER A 29 33.22 11.32 -12.05
C SER A 29 34.39 10.40 -11.65
N ARG A 30 35.30 10.86 -10.80
CA ARG A 30 36.54 10.15 -10.43
C ARG A 30 36.66 9.89 -8.94
N PHE A 31 36.22 10.83 -8.11
CA PHE A 31 36.41 10.76 -6.66
C PHE A 31 35.10 11.02 -5.92
N PRO A 32 34.83 10.28 -4.83
CA PRO A 32 33.76 10.65 -3.91
C PRO A 32 34.13 11.94 -3.18
N LEU A 33 33.12 12.76 -2.84
CA LEU A 33 33.32 13.96 -2.03
C LEU A 33 33.59 13.59 -0.57
N SER A 34 34.21 14.48 0.20
CA SER A 34 34.17 14.39 1.67
C SER A 34 32.74 14.52 2.22
N LYS A 35 32.54 14.27 3.51
CA LYS A 35 31.21 14.29 4.14
C LYS A 35 30.54 15.66 4.02
N GLU A 36 31.26 16.71 4.40
CA GLU A 36 30.74 18.08 4.43
C GLU A 36 30.59 18.63 3.00
N ALA A 37 31.50 18.28 2.08
CA ALA A 37 31.38 18.66 0.68
C ALA A 37 30.18 17.97 -0.01
N GLU A 38 29.91 16.70 0.30
CA GLU A 38 28.75 15.98 -0.24
C GLU A 38 27.43 16.65 0.18
N ALA A 39 27.33 17.08 1.44
CA ALA A 39 26.17 17.81 1.95
C ALA A 39 25.92 19.14 1.20
N ILE A 40 26.98 19.86 0.82
CA ILE A 40 26.85 21.10 0.05
C ILE A 40 26.49 20.79 -1.41
N PHE A 41 27.14 19.77 -1.98
CA PHE A 41 26.92 19.34 -3.35
C PHE A 41 25.46 18.95 -3.60
N ILE A 42 24.87 18.10 -2.74
CA ILE A 42 23.49 17.65 -2.95
C ILE A 42 22.46 18.79 -2.90
N LYS A 43 22.76 19.90 -2.19
CA LYS A 43 21.88 21.07 -2.08
C LYS A 43 21.98 21.99 -3.30
N LYS A 44 23.16 22.08 -3.92
CA LYS A 44 23.43 23.01 -5.02
C LYS A 44 23.35 22.38 -6.40
N ALA A 45 23.76 21.12 -6.53
CA ALA A 45 23.98 20.52 -7.82
C ALA A 45 22.68 20.30 -8.59
N PRO A 46 22.67 20.51 -9.93
CA PRO A 46 21.53 20.18 -10.76
C PRO A 46 21.27 18.67 -10.76
N ALA A 47 20.03 18.27 -11.05
CA ALA A 47 19.59 16.88 -10.98
C ALA A 47 20.50 15.91 -11.76
N ALA A 48 20.94 16.28 -12.97
CA ALA A 48 21.81 15.43 -13.79
C ALA A 48 23.16 15.11 -13.11
N LEU A 49 23.76 16.08 -12.42
CA LEU A 49 25.01 15.87 -11.68
C LEU A 49 24.78 15.10 -10.38
N ARG A 50 23.69 15.38 -9.65
CA ARG A 50 23.32 14.59 -8.46
C ARG A 50 23.15 13.13 -8.82
N GLN A 51 22.38 12.86 -9.86
CA GLN A 51 22.12 11.51 -10.38
C GLN A 51 23.41 10.81 -10.83
N LEU A 52 24.30 11.50 -11.55
CA LEU A 52 25.62 10.96 -11.90
C LEU A 52 26.41 10.56 -10.65
N TYR A 53 26.49 11.44 -9.65
CA TYR A 53 27.22 11.18 -8.41
C TYR A 53 26.63 10.00 -7.64
N ILE A 54 25.31 9.98 -7.44
CA ILE A 54 24.58 8.92 -6.74
C ILE A 54 24.80 7.57 -7.44
N ASN A 55 24.80 7.55 -8.77
CA ASN A 55 25.03 6.31 -9.52
C ASN A 55 26.45 5.78 -9.34
N LEU A 56 27.46 6.67 -9.32
CA LEU A 56 28.86 6.28 -9.20
C LEU A 56 29.27 5.91 -7.77
N HIS A 57 28.84 6.70 -6.78
CA HIS A 57 29.37 6.62 -5.41
C HIS A 57 28.31 6.35 -4.35
N GLY A 58 27.02 6.53 -4.66
CA GLY A 58 25.97 6.55 -3.65
C GLY A 58 25.99 7.83 -2.82
N LEU A 59 25.32 7.80 -1.67
CA LEU A 59 25.39 8.85 -0.66
C LEU A 59 25.79 8.24 0.68
N LYS A 60 26.60 8.97 1.45
CA LYS A 60 26.93 8.56 2.82
C LYS A 60 25.66 8.55 3.70
N PRO A 61 25.58 7.68 4.73
CA PRO A 61 24.43 7.63 5.62
C PRO A 61 24.01 8.99 6.20
N GLU A 62 24.98 9.84 6.55
CA GLU A 62 24.67 11.16 7.11
C GLU A 62 24.08 12.11 6.07
N THR A 63 24.53 12.03 4.81
CA THR A 63 23.92 12.79 3.72
C THR A 63 22.52 12.26 3.42
N GLN A 64 22.28 10.95 3.54
CA GLN A 64 20.94 10.39 3.41
C GLN A 64 20.00 10.93 4.50
N HIS A 65 20.46 11.02 5.75
CA HIS A 65 19.67 11.64 6.83
C HIS A 65 19.39 13.12 6.54
N LEU A 66 20.39 13.84 6.02
CA LEU A 66 20.23 15.24 5.61
C LEU A 66 19.11 15.44 4.57
N LEU A 67 18.97 14.52 3.61
CA LEU A 67 17.86 14.54 2.64
C LEU A 67 16.48 14.51 3.32
N ILE A 68 16.38 13.77 4.42
CA ILE A 68 15.16 13.53 5.19
C ILE A 68 14.89 14.72 6.12
N GLU A 69 15.85 15.09 6.95
CA GLU A 69 15.72 16.13 7.98
C GLU A 69 15.50 17.52 7.38
N GLU A 70 16.24 17.87 6.33
CA GLU A 70 16.08 19.15 5.64
C GLU A 70 15.01 19.11 4.55
N ASN A 71 14.33 17.99 4.37
CA ASN A 71 13.25 17.82 3.39
C ASN A 71 13.68 18.22 1.97
N LEU A 72 14.86 17.76 1.53
CA LEU A 72 15.43 18.03 0.21
C LEU A 72 14.74 17.16 -0.85
N LYS A 73 13.46 17.44 -1.13
CA LYS A 73 12.54 16.57 -1.88
C LYS A 73 13.07 16.13 -3.24
N GLU A 74 13.69 17.03 -3.98
CA GLU A 74 14.22 16.73 -5.32
C GLU A 74 15.43 15.81 -5.25
N ALA A 75 16.41 16.12 -4.39
CA ALA A 75 17.58 15.28 -4.19
C ALA A 75 17.21 13.90 -3.61
N ALA A 76 16.21 13.85 -2.71
CA ALA A 76 15.66 12.61 -2.20
C ALA A 76 14.96 11.79 -3.30
N ALA A 77 14.21 12.45 -4.19
CA ALA A 77 13.60 11.79 -5.34
C ALA A 77 14.66 11.22 -6.29
N ASP A 78 15.70 12.00 -6.62
CA ASP A 78 16.84 11.56 -7.42
C ASP A 78 17.51 10.33 -6.78
N PHE A 79 17.76 10.36 -5.47
CA PHE A 79 18.34 9.24 -4.74
C PHE A 79 17.46 7.99 -4.80
N CYS A 80 16.17 8.13 -4.47
CA CYS A 80 15.19 7.05 -4.55
C CYS A 80 14.99 6.50 -5.97
N THR A 81 15.40 7.20 -7.03
CA THR A 81 15.31 6.62 -8.39
C THR A 81 16.38 5.56 -8.64
N MET A 82 17.48 5.57 -7.87
CA MET A 82 18.68 4.78 -8.12
C MET A 82 19.07 3.86 -6.97
N ARG A 83 18.69 4.22 -5.74
CA ARG A 83 19.17 3.60 -4.49
C ARG A 83 18.07 3.59 -3.42
N THR A 84 18.22 2.67 -2.48
CA THR A 84 17.43 2.60 -1.25
C THR A 84 18.10 3.38 -0.13
N PHE A 85 17.32 3.86 0.84
CA PHE A 85 17.87 4.40 2.08
C PHE A 85 18.42 3.28 2.95
N ASP A 86 19.53 3.53 3.61
CA ASP A 86 20.15 2.56 4.53
C ASP A 86 19.33 2.41 5.82
N ASP A 87 18.77 3.52 6.32
CA ASP A 87 17.90 3.53 7.50
C ASP A 87 16.45 3.89 7.13
N VAL A 88 15.70 2.86 6.74
CA VAL A 88 14.27 2.99 6.41
C VAL A 88 13.45 3.34 7.65
N SER A 89 13.88 2.93 8.84
CA SER A 89 13.18 3.28 10.10
C SER A 89 13.24 4.79 10.33
N PHE A 90 14.42 5.39 10.19
CA PHE A 90 14.61 6.83 10.30
C PHE A 90 13.79 7.58 9.26
N LEU A 91 13.76 7.08 8.02
CA LEU A 91 12.91 7.63 6.97
C LEU A 91 11.43 7.61 7.36
N LEU A 92 10.91 6.49 7.89
CA LEU A 92 9.52 6.39 8.33
C LEU A 92 9.21 7.34 9.49
N GLU A 93 10.16 7.59 10.38
CA GLU A 93 9.96 8.42 11.57
C GLU A 93 10.08 9.93 11.31
N LYS A 94 10.97 10.33 10.41
CA LYS A 94 11.34 11.74 10.17
C LYS A 94 11.00 12.25 8.78
N GLY A 95 10.75 11.35 7.83
CA GLY A 95 10.50 11.69 6.44
C GLY A 95 9.24 12.50 6.25
N SER A 96 9.34 13.54 5.42
CA SER A 96 8.15 14.25 4.96
C SER A 96 7.29 13.33 4.08
N THR A 97 5.99 13.63 4.00
CA THR A 97 5.03 12.91 3.14
C THR A 97 5.52 12.80 1.69
N SER A 98 6.17 13.82 1.15
CA SER A 98 6.70 13.80 -0.23
C SER A 98 7.87 12.83 -0.41
N VAL A 99 8.82 12.81 0.54
CA VAL A 99 9.98 11.92 0.48
C VAL A 99 9.52 10.48 0.67
N LEU A 100 8.69 10.24 1.70
CA LEU A 100 8.10 8.95 1.98
C LEU A 100 7.32 8.39 0.80
N ARG A 101 6.45 9.19 0.18
CA ARG A 101 5.65 8.73 -0.96
C ARG A 101 6.53 8.27 -2.13
N ASN A 102 7.60 9.02 -2.44
CA ASN A 102 8.53 8.65 -3.50
C ASN A 102 9.23 7.32 -3.21
N TYR A 103 9.66 7.13 -1.96
CA TYR A 103 10.28 5.88 -1.52
C TYR A 103 9.30 4.71 -1.58
N LEU A 104 8.13 4.85 -0.95
CA LEU A 104 7.11 3.82 -0.85
C LEU A 104 6.57 3.40 -2.22
N VAL A 105 6.54 4.25 -3.24
CA VAL A 105 6.12 3.80 -4.59
C VAL A 105 7.13 2.84 -5.23
N ARG A 106 8.42 2.96 -4.87
CA ARG A 106 9.51 2.24 -5.53
C ARG A 106 9.93 1.00 -4.78
N TYR A 107 10.08 1.10 -3.46
CA TYR A 107 10.70 0.05 -2.65
C TYR A 107 9.70 -0.62 -1.71
N PRO A 108 9.71 -1.97 -1.61
CA PRO A 108 8.97 -2.67 -0.58
C PRO A 108 9.58 -2.40 0.80
N LEU A 109 8.75 -2.41 1.83
CA LEU A 109 9.23 -2.50 3.20
C LEU A 109 9.56 -3.97 3.48
N GLU A 110 10.75 -4.22 4.01
CA GLU A 110 11.35 -5.57 4.03
C GLU A 110 10.71 -6.51 5.05
N ASN A 111 10.09 -5.96 6.09
CA ASN A 111 9.51 -6.73 7.19
C ASN A 111 8.25 -6.06 7.74
N ASP A 112 7.50 -6.81 8.55
CA ASP A 112 6.27 -6.35 9.17
C ASP A 112 6.49 -5.18 10.12
N ASP A 113 7.63 -5.12 10.83
CA ASP A 113 7.95 -4.03 11.77
C ASP A 113 7.95 -2.67 11.07
N LEU A 114 8.55 -2.58 9.88
CA LEU A 114 8.54 -1.36 9.07
C LEU A 114 7.12 -1.02 8.58
N VAL A 115 6.32 -2.02 8.20
CA VAL A 115 4.94 -1.79 7.77
C VAL A 115 4.07 -1.33 8.94
N LEU A 116 4.28 -1.87 10.14
CA LEU A 116 3.61 -1.44 11.37
C LEU A 116 4.03 -0.03 11.77
N LYS A 117 5.32 0.34 11.65
CA LYS A 117 5.77 1.73 11.80
C LYS A 117 5.06 2.66 10.82
N LEU A 118 4.91 2.25 9.56
CA LEU A 118 4.16 3.02 8.56
C LEU A 118 2.67 3.12 8.90
N LEU A 119 2.07 2.06 9.44
CA LEU A 119 0.68 2.04 9.88
C LEU A 119 0.44 3.06 11.00
N CYS A 120 1.36 3.15 11.96
CA CYS A 120 1.34 4.10 13.07
C CYS A 120 1.85 5.50 12.69
N HIS A 121 2.16 5.74 11.42
CA HIS A 121 2.67 7.03 10.97
C HIS A 121 1.62 8.14 11.13
N SER A 122 2.07 9.35 11.49
CA SER A 122 1.21 10.52 11.73
C SER A 122 0.26 10.86 10.56
N ASN A 123 0.66 10.54 9.34
CA ASN A 123 -0.15 10.70 8.14
C ASN A 123 -0.67 9.34 7.62
N PRO A 124 -1.96 8.99 7.85
CA PRO A 124 -2.52 7.69 7.48
C PRO A 124 -2.60 7.48 5.96
N SER A 125 -2.53 8.55 5.16
CA SER A 125 -2.50 8.43 3.69
C SER A 125 -1.24 7.72 3.16
N MET A 126 -0.16 7.66 3.96
CA MET A 126 1.06 6.94 3.58
C MET A 126 0.86 5.44 3.57
N MET A 127 0.16 4.90 4.56
CA MET A 127 -0.21 3.48 4.56
C MET A 127 -1.17 3.16 3.40
N VAL A 128 -2.16 4.02 3.14
CA VAL A 128 -3.05 3.88 1.97
C VAL A 128 -2.27 3.90 0.65
N CYS A 129 -1.27 4.78 0.52
CA CYS A 129 -0.39 4.82 -0.64
C CYS A 129 0.36 3.50 -0.80
N TYR A 130 0.97 3.00 0.28
CA TYR A 130 1.71 1.75 0.28
C TYR A 130 0.84 0.56 -0.11
N ILE A 131 -0.37 0.44 0.45
CA ILE A 131 -1.33 -0.61 0.11
C ILE A 131 -1.68 -0.59 -1.39
N ASN A 132 -1.84 0.60 -1.97
CA ASN A 132 -2.22 0.73 -3.39
C ASN A 132 -1.07 0.38 -4.36
N THR A 133 0.18 0.23 -3.89
CA THR A 133 1.30 -0.18 -4.76
C THR A 133 1.24 -1.62 -5.24
N GLY A 134 0.32 -2.44 -4.71
CA GLY A 134 0.22 -3.83 -5.13
C GLY A 134 1.00 -4.82 -4.26
N ARG A 135 1.67 -4.35 -3.20
CA ARG A 135 2.47 -5.22 -2.34
C ARG A 135 1.63 -6.10 -1.43
N TYR A 136 2.24 -7.21 -1.01
CA TYR A 136 1.67 -8.11 -0.02
C TYR A 136 1.63 -7.40 1.35
N ILE A 137 0.54 -7.64 2.10
CA ILE A 137 0.37 -7.18 3.47
C ILE A 137 0.12 -8.43 4.31
N SER A 138 0.96 -8.66 5.32
CA SER A 138 0.90 -9.87 6.12
C SER A 138 -0.36 -9.91 7.00
N PRO A 139 -0.80 -11.10 7.44
CA PRO A 139 -1.86 -11.24 8.43
C PRO A 139 -1.58 -10.45 9.71
N THR A 140 -0.32 -10.37 10.16
CA THR A 140 0.07 -9.61 11.36
C THR A 140 -0.31 -8.14 11.23
N VAL A 141 0.05 -7.51 10.10
CA VAL A 141 -0.29 -6.11 9.84
C VAL A 141 -1.80 -5.93 9.69
N LEU A 142 -2.51 -6.88 9.05
CA LEU A 142 -3.96 -6.82 8.91
C LEU A 142 -4.68 -6.89 10.26
N ARG A 143 -4.20 -7.72 11.20
CA ARG A 143 -4.72 -7.75 12.57
C ARG A 143 -4.50 -6.41 13.26
N ALA A 144 -3.30 -5.85 13.18
CA ALA A 144 -3.02 -4.53 13.74
C ALA A 144 -3.94 -3.45 13.15
N MET A 145 -4.26 -3.50 11.85
CA MET A 145 -5.24 -2.57 11.25
C MET A 145 -6.62 -2.65 11.91
N ILE A 146 -7.06 -3.85 12.28
CA ILE A 146 -8.37 -4.12 12.88
C ILE A 146 -8.34 -3.75 14.37
N GLU A 147 -7.38 -4.29 15.13
CA GLU A 147 -7.23 -4.12 16.57
C GLU A 147 -7.00 -2.65 16.96
N GLU A 148 -6.13 -1.95 16.23
CA GLU A 148 -5.83 -0.54 16.46
C GLU A 148 -6.78 0.41 15.72
N ARG A 149 -7.80 -0.14 15.03
CA ARG A 149 -8.89 0.60 14.37
C ARG A 149 -8.44 1.55 13.24
N HIS A 150 -7.44 1.14 12.45
CA HIS A 150 -6.96 1.85 11.25
C HIS A 150 -7.91 1.67 10.05
N LEU A 151 -9.10 2.25 10.14
CA LEU A 151 -10.18 2.06 9.17
C LEU A 151 -9.79 2.43 7.72
N GLU A 152 -9.05 3.51 7.51
CA GLU A 152 -8.69 3.95 6.17
C GLU A 152 -7.68 3.01 5.49
N ALA A 153 -6.75 2.44 6.27
CA ALA A 153 -5.85 1.40 5.78
C ALA A 153 -6.64 0.11 5.45
N PHE A 154 -7.53 -0.31 6.34
CA PHE A 154 -8.39 -1.48 6.12
C PHE A 154 -9.27 -1.33 4.87
N LYS A 155 -9.93 -0.17 4.71
CA LYS A 155 -10.68 0.19 3.49
C LYS A 155 -9.82 0.08 2.25
N ALA A 156 -8.65 0.71 2.24
CA ALA A 156 -7.76 0.68 1.08
C ALA A 156 -7.39 -0.75 0.68
N PHE A 157 -7.12 -1.60 1.67
CA PHE A 157 -6.80 -3.02 1.45
C PHE A 157 -7.98 -3.78 0.86
N CYS A 158 -9.13 -3.76 1.53
CA CYS A 158 -10.36 -4.43 1.11
C CYS A 158 -10.84 -4.00 -0.28
N TYR A 159 -10.86 -2.70 -0.58
CA TYR A 159 -11.26 -2.20 -1.90
C TYR A 159 -10.27 -2.59 -3.00
N ARG A 160 -8.96 -2.66 -2.69
CA ARG A 160 -7.98 -3.17 -3.65
C ARG A 160 -8.25 -4.64 -3.97
N GLN A 161 -8.51 -5.49 -2.97
CA GLN A 161 -8.88 -6.88 -3.18
C GLN A 161 -10.15 -7.00 -4.03
N HIS A 162 -11.17 -6.22 -3.70
CA HIS A 162 -12.43 -6.20 -4.45
C HIS A 162 -12.24 -5.84 -5.93
N ARG A 163 -11.40 -4.84 -6.24
CA ARG A 163 -11.07 -4.49 -7.64
C ARG A 163 -10.39 -5.65 -8.38
N LEU A 164 -9.47 -6.35 -7.71
CA LEU A 164 -8.81 -7.53 -8.28
C LEU A 164 -9.79 -8.69 -8.49
N PHE A 165 -10.69 -8.92 -7.53
CA PHE A 165 -11.77 -9.88 -7.63
C PHE A 165 -12.67 -9.59 -8.83
N LYS A 166 -13.20 -8.37 -8.95
CA LYS A 166 -14.05 -7.96 -10.09
C LYS A 166 -13.32 -8.10 -11.44
N LYS A 167 -12.05 -7.71 -11.51
CA LYS A 167 -11.26 -7.86 -12.74
C LYS A 167 -11.13 -9.32 -13.17
N LYS A 168 -10.93 -10.24 -12.21
CA LYS A 168 -10.83 -11.68 -12.50
C LYS A 168 -12.19 -12.30 -12.81
N ALA A 169 -13.25 -11.85 -12.13
CA ALA A 169 -14.62 -12.26 -12.41
C ALA A 169 -15.06 -11.87 -13.84
N ALA A 170 -14.68 -10.66 -14.29
CA ALA A 170 -14.95 -10.21 -15.66
C ALA A 170 -14.24 -11.07 -16.73
N ALA A 171 -13.14 -11.74 -16.37
CA ALA A 171 -12.47 -12.71 -17.23
C ALA A 171 -13.13 -14.11 -17.19
N GLN A 172 -14.35 -14.22 -16.65
CA GLN A 172 -15.18 -15.43 -16.58
C GLN A 172 -14.47 -16.65 -15.96
N ALA A 173 -13.56 -16.41 -15.01
CA ALA A 173 -12.97 -17.50 -14.24
C ALA A 173 -13.97 -18.04 -13.21
N PRO A 174 -14.03 -19.37 -12.96
CA PRO A 174 -14.79 -19.94 -11.85
C PRO A 174 -14.37 -19.36 -10.49
N PHE A 175 -15.32 -19.20 -9.57
CA PHE A 175 -15.11 -18.58 -8.25
C PHE A 175 -13.89 -19.14 -7.52
N ASP A 176 -13.78 -20.47 -7.39
CA ASP A 176 -12.68 -21.12 -6.66
C ASP A 176 -11.32 -20.76 -7.25
N LYS A 177 -11.22 -20.72 -8.59
CA LYS A 177 -9.99 -20.29 -9.28
C LYS A 177 -9.71 -18.81 -9.08
N ILE A 178 -10.74 -17.97 -8.94
CA ILE A 178 -10.54 -16.55 -8.60
C ILE A 178 -9.92 -16.44 -7.21
N ILE A 179 -10.49 -17.11 -6.22
CA ILE A 179 -10.02 -17.09 -4.83
C ILE A 179 -8.61 -17.66 -4.72
N GLU A 180 -8.33 -18.82 -5.33
CA GLU A 180 -7.00 -19.42 -5.40
C GLU A 180 -5.97 -18.44 -5.96
N ARG A 181 -6.30 -17.77 -7.07
CA ARG A 181 -5.40 -16.78 -7.69
C ARG A 181 -5.25 -15.51 -6.86
N LEU A 182 -6.23 -15.14 -6.02
CA LEU A 182 -6.08 -14.03 -5.08
C LEU A 182 -5.11 -14.44 -3.96
N GLY A 183 -5.18 -15.71 -3.53
CA GLY A 183 -4.20 -16.34 -2.66
C GLY A 183 -3.97 -15.54 -1.38
N ALA A 184 -2.70 -15.30 -1.05
CA ALA A 184 -2.29 -14.55 0.14
C ALA A 184 -2.74 -13.07 0.12
N ASN A 185 -3.16 -12.53 -1.03
CA ASN A 185 -3.72 -11.19 -1.11
C ASN A 185 -5.21 -11.14 -0.78
N TYR A 186 -5.83 -12.23 -0.35
CA TYR A 186 -7.23 -12.30 0.05
C TYR A 186 -7.40 -12.23 1.57
N LEU A 187 -8.48 -11.61 2.06
CA LEU A 187 -8.75 -11.56 3.49
C LEU A 187 -9.16 -12.96 3.98
N SER A 188 -8.32 -13.57 4.82
CA SER A 188 -8.52 -14.95 5.30
C SER A 188 -9.79 -15.10 6.14
N CYS A 189 -10.33 -16.31 6.23
CA CYS A 189 -11.50 -16.61 7.07
C CYS A 189 -11.28 -16.16 8.53
N SER A 190 -10.09 -16.41 9.10
CA SER A 190 -9.75 -15.95 10.45
C SER A 190 -9.91 -14.43 10.62
N LEU A 191 -9.38 -13.64 9.68
CA LEU A 191 -9.48 -12.17 9.74
C LEU A 191 -10.91 -11.69 9.47
N GLN A 192 -11.68 -12.40 8.64
CA GLN A 192 -13.11 -12.09 8.45
C GLN A 192 -13.89 -12.28 9.77
N LEU A 193 -13.62 -13.37 10.50
CA LEU A 193 -14.21 -13.63 11.81
C LEU A 193 -13.81 -12.56 12.81
N GLU A 194 -12.52 -12.21 12.91
CA GLU A 194 -12.02 -11.15 13.80
C GLU A 194 -12.75 -9.81 13.56
N VAL A 195 -12.98 -9.42 12.30
CA VAL A 195 -13.76 -8.20 11.96
C VAL A 195 -15.20 -8.29 12.44
N LEU A 196 -15.87 -9.43 12.21
CA LEU A 196 -17.26 -9.64 12.63
C LEU A 196 -17.39 -9.68 14.16
N GLU A 197 -16.40 -10.26 14.85
CA GLU A 197 -16.35 -10.35 16.31
C GLU A 197 -16.06 -9.00 16.98
N ALA A 198 -15.18 -8.20 16.39
CA ALA A 198 -14.85 -6.86 16.88
C ALA A 198 -16.07 -5.93 16.93
N CYS A 199 -17.12 -6.21 16.14
CA CYS A 199 -18.37 -5.46 16.09
C CYS A 199 -18.20 -3.95 15.81
N ASP A 200 -17.06 -3.49 15.25
CA ASP A 200 -16.96 -2.13 14.70
C ASP A 200 -17.69 -2.09 13.35
N TRP A 201 -18.85 -1.44 13.36
CA TRP A 201 -19.75 -1.38 12.22
C TRP A 201 -19.08 -0.85 10.94
N ARG A 202 -18.07 0.02 11.05
CA ARG A 202 -17.37 0.59 9.89
C ARG A 202 -16.50 -0.45 9.20
N PHE A 203 -15.89 -1.36 9.97
CA PHE A 203 -15.11 -2.46 9.42
C PHE A 203 -16.02 -3.53 8.81
N VAL A 204 -17.13 -3.84 9.49
CA VAL A 204 -18.11 -4.80 8.98
C VAL A 204 -18.74 -4.31 7.67
N GLU A 205 -19.10 -3.03 7.59
CA GLU A 205 -19.60 -2.43 6.34
C GLU A 205 -18.64 -2.65 5.16
N VAL A 206 -17.36 -2.38 5.39
CA VAL A 206 -16.32 -2.53 4.38
C VAL A 206 -16.20 -3.99 3.97
N LEU A 207 -16.07 -4.89 4.96
CA LEU A 207 -16.01 -6.34 4.74
C LEU A 207 -17.16 -6.81 3.85
N LEU A 208 -18.39 -6.43 4.19
CA LEU A 208 -19.58 -6.85 3.46
C LEU A 208 -19.66 -6.27 2.05
N LYS A 209 -19.09 -5.09 1.78
CA LYS A 209 -19.06 -4.53 0.42
C LYS A 209 -17.99 -5.14 -0.47
N THR A 210 -16.89 -5.63 0.10
CA THR A 210 -15.67 -5.92 -0.67
C THR A 210 -15.27 -7.38 -0.72
N THR A 211 -15.65 -8.18 0.27
CA THR A 211 -15.07 -9.49 0.52
C THR A 211 -16.10 -10.62 0.45
N PRO A 212 -15.96 -11.58 -0.48
CA PRO A 212 -16.69 -12.85 -0.43
C PRO A 212 -16.51 -13.59 0.92
N LEU A 213 -17.58 -13.76 1.68
CA LEU A 213 -17.47 -14.36 3.01
C LEU A 213 -17.21 -15.87 2.93
N ALA A 214 -16.27 -16.35 3.74
CA ALA A 214 -16.08 -17.78 4.02
C ALA A 214 -17.29 -18.35 4.76
N GLN A 215 -17.50 -19.67 4.71
CA GLN A 215 -18.68 -20.32 5.28
C GLN A 215 -18.82 -20.06 6.79
N GLU A 216 -17.70 -20.07 7.53
CA GLU A 216 -17.69 -19.79 8.96
C GLU A 216 -18.02 -18.32 9.26
N ALA A 217 -17.55 -17.39 8.42
CA ALA A 217 -17.91 -15.98 8.55
C ALA A 217 -19.40 -15.74 8.22
N GLN A 218 -19.95 -16.44 7.24
CA GLN A 218 -21.39 -16.42 6.95
C GLN A 218 -22.19 -16.94 8.15
N LYS A 219 -21.76 -18.04 8.77
CA LYS A 219 -22.38 -18.58 9.99
C LYS A 219 -22.49 -17.53 11.08
N LEU A 220 -21.35 -16.92 11.44
CA LEU A 220 -21.28 -15.92 12.49
C LEU A 220 -22.18 -14.70 12.19
N LEU A 221 -22.25 -14.30 10.92
CA LEU A 221 -23.12 -13.22 10.47
C LEU A 221 -24.59 -13.49 10.79
N PHE A 222 -25.08 -14.72 10.59
CA PHE A 222 -26.47 -15.07 10.93
C PHE A 222 -26.69 -15.26 12.43
N GLU A 223 -25.73 -15.86 13.14
CA GLU A 223 -25.81 -16.04 14.60
C GLU A 223 -25.93 -14.71 15.34
N ARG A 224 -25.24 -13.68 14.85
CA ARG A 224 -25.27 -12.32 15.39
C ARG A 224 -26.50 -11.51 14.98
N LYS A 225 -27.39 -12.06 14.15
CA LYS A 225 -28.60 -11.38 13.63
C LYS A 225 -28.28 -10.01 13.01
N PHE A 226 -27.27 -9.95 12.16
CA PHE A 226 -26.88 -8.71 11.48
C PHE A 226 -28.04 -8.07 10.73
N ASP A 227 -28.06 -6.73 10.70
CA ASP A 227 -29.14 -5.93 10.12
C ASP A 227 -29.26 -6.18 8.59
N TYR A 228 -30.51 -6.31 8.14
CA TYR A 228 -30.89 -6.64 6.76
C TYR A 228 -30.40 -5.62 5.74
N THR A 229 -30.20 -4.37 6.15
CA THR A 229 -29.62 -3.31 5.31
C THR A 229 -28.18 -3.66 4.90
N TRP A 230 -27.45 -4.34 5.76
CA TRP A 230 -26.08 -4.79 5.50
C TRP A 230 -26.03 -6.04 4.64
N LEU A 231 -26.98 -6.97 4.85
CA LEU A 231 -27.20 -8.07 3.94
C LEU A 231 -27.49 -7.53 2.54
N LYS A 232 -28.38 -6.54 2.41
CA LYS A 232 -28.65 -5.85 1.14
C LYS A 232 -27.38 -5.31 0.48
N LEU A 233 -26.51 -4.65 1.25
CA LEU A 233 -25.23 -4.14 0.75
C LEU A 233 -24.33 -5.25 0.21
N HIS A 234 -24.23 -6.37 0.93
CA HIS A 234 -23.45 -7.52 0.49
C HIS A 234 -23.98 -8.09 -0.81
N VAL A 235 -25.31 -8.28 -0.88
CA VAL A 235 -25.94 -8.83 -2.08
C VAL A 235 -25.73 -7.90 -3.28
N THR A 236 -25.94 -6.60 -3.09
CA THR A 236 -25.76 -5.58 -4.15
C THR A 236 -24.32 -5.46 -4.65
N SER A 237 -23.33 -5.73 -3.79
CA SER A 237 -21.93 -5.44 -4.11
C SER A 237 -21.14 -6.65 -4.63
N LEU A 238 -21.49 -7.87 -4.21
CA LEU A 238 -20.65 -9.06 -4.40
C LEU A 238 -21.40 -10.29 -4.87
N TYR A 239 -22.64 -10.46 -4.44
CA TYR A 239 -23.41 -11.65 -4.77
C TYR A 239 -23.63 -11.72 -6.27
N GLY A 240 -23.50 -12.90 -6.87
CA GLY A 240 -23.49 -12.98 -8.34
C GLY A 240 -22.09 -12.96 -8.94
N ILE A 241 -21.23 -12.06 -8.45
CA ILE A 241 -19.99 -11.70 -9.12
C ILE A 241 -19.03 -12.87 -9.15
N GLY A 242 -18.58 -13.24 -10.36
CA GLY A 242 -17.63 -14.34 -10.56
C GLY A 242 -18.13 -15.69 -10.06
N GLY A 243 -19.46 -15.88 -9.97
CA GLY A 243 -20.08 -17.10 -9.46
C GLY A 243 -20.15 -17.20 -7.93
N TYR A 244 -19.77 -16.16 -7.18
CA TYR A 244 -19.87 -16.19 -5.72
C TYR A 244 -21.32 -16.24 -5.23
N ARG A 245 -21.58 -17.16 -4.29
CA ARG A 245 -22.87 -17.33 -3.58
C ARG A 245 -22.61 -17.64 -2.11
N PHE A 246 -23.63 -17.42 -1.28
CA PHE A 246 -23.61 -17.96 0.08
C PHE A 246 -23.63 -19.49 0.03
N SER A 247 -23.18 -20.14 1.11
CA SER A 247 -23.26 -21.59 1.17
C SER A 247 -24.72 -22.04 1.14
N LYS A 248 -24.95 -23.29 0.74
CA LYS A 248 -26.30 -23.88 0.66
C LYS A 248 -27.08 -23.80 1.97
N ASP A 249 -26.38 -23.76 3.09
CA ASP A 249 -26.99 -23.68 4.43
C ASP A 249 -27.45 -22.25 4.76
N TYR A 250 -26.78 -21.24 4.22
CA TYR A 250 -26.96 -19.83 4.58
C TYR A 250 -27.68 -19.00 3.51
N GLU A 251 -27.64 -19.43 2.25
CA GLU A 251 -28.35 -18.78 1.15
C GLU A 251 -29.88 -18.73 1.37
N PRO A 252 -30.57 -19.81 1.81
CA PRO A 252 -32.00 -19.72 2.14
C PRO A 252 -32.29 -18.74 3.28
N LEU A 253 -31.39 -18.65 4.27
CA LEU A 253 -31.53 -17.74 5.41
C LEU A 253 -31.35 -16.28 4.98
N LEU A 254 -30.41 -16.02 4.07
CA LEU A 254 -30.22 -14.72 3.43
C LEU A 254 -31.51 -14.26 2.74
N PHE A 255 -32.07 -15.10 1.87
CA PHE A 255 -33.28 -14.75 1.13
C PHE A 255 -34.50 -14.58 2.03
N LYS A 256 -34.65 -15.42 3.05
CA LYS A 256 -35.72 -15.27 4.04
C LYS A 256 -35.60 -13.95 4.80
N ALA A 257 -34.38 -13.56 5.19
CA ALA A 257 -34.12 -12.31 5.90
C ALA A 257 -34.44 -11.08 5.03
N LEU A 258 -34.11 -11.11 3.74
CA LEU A 258 -34.40 -10.02 2.80
C LEU A 258 -35.89 -9.93 2.44
N ALA A 259 -36.56 -11.07 2.22
CA ALA A 259 -37.99 -11.11 1.87
C ALA A 259 -38.91 -10.64 3.00
N ALA A 260 -38.54 -10.90 4.26
CA ALA A 260 -39.34 -10.50 5.43
C ALA A 260 -39.41 -8.97 5.65
N LYS A 261 -38.71 -8.16 4.83
CA LYS A 261 -38.59 -6.71 4.97
C LYS A 261 -38.99 -5.92 3.72
N ASP A 262 -39.72 -6.56 2.79
CA ASP A 262 -40.31 -5.91 1.60
C ASP A 262 -39.24 -5.26 0.68
N MET A 263 -38.16 -6.02 0.44
CA MET A 263 -36.99 -5.58 -0.33
C MET A 263 -37.00 -6.18 -1.76
N ASP A 264 -38.16 -6.17 -2.41
CA ASP A 264 -38.40 -6.81 -3.70
C ASP A 264 -37.48 -6.30 -4.82
N ASP A 265 -37.10 -5.02 -4.81
CA ASP A 265 -36.17 -4.44 -5.78
C ASP A 265 -34.82 -5.16 -5.82
N CYS A 266 -34.32 -5.62 -4.67
CA CYS A 266 -33.06 -6.35 -4.61
C CYS A 266 -33.21 -7.73 -5.21
N LEU A 267 -34.21 -8.49 -4.74
CA LEU A 267 -34.45 -9.86 -5.18
C LEU A 267 -34.75 -9.93 -6.69
N THR A 268 -35.41 -8.92 -7.24
CA THR A 268 -35.74 -8.82 -8.66
C THR A 268 -34.48 -8.55 -9.51
N ASN A 269 -33.60 -7.63 -9.08
CA ASN A 269 -32.33 -7.37 -9.75
C ASN A 269 -31.39 -8.59 -9.78
N PHE A 270 -31.40 -9.43 -8.73
CA PHE A 270 -30.59 -10.66 -8.72
C PHE A 270 -31.13 -11.74 -9.64
N ARG A 271 -32.45 -11.95 -9.67
CA ARG A 271 -33.08 -12.91 -10.61
C ARG A 271 -32.77 -12.57 -12.07
N HIS A 272 -32.80 -11.28 -12.43
CA HIS A 272 -32.45 -10.85 -13.79
C HIS A 272 -30.96 -11.03 -14.14
N GLN A 273 -30.05 -10.89 -13.17
CA GLN A 273 -28.63 -11.18 -13.41
C GLN A 273 -28.38 -12.68 -13.59
N ASP A 274 -29.06 -13.55 -12.85
CA ASP A 274 -28.97 -15.01 -13.01
C ASP A 274 -29.40 -15.48 -14.41
N ASP A 275 -30.44 -14.88 -14.99
CA ASP A 275 -30.91 -15.21 -16.35
C ASP A 275 -29.90 -14.81 -17.46
N THR A 276 -29.10 -13.76 -17.23
CA THR A 276 -28.15 -13.24 -18.23
C THR A 276 -26.78 -13.90 -18.23
N VAL A 277 -26.43 -14.66 -17.20
CA VAL A 277 -25.09 -15.30 -17.06
C VAL A 277 -25.05 -16.71 -17.68
N PHE A 278 -26.18 -17.20 -18.21
CA PHE A 278 -26.31 -18.52 -18.86
C PHE A 278 -26.45 -18.48 -20.40
N VAL A 279 -25.98 -17.42 -21.07
CA VAL A 279 -25.86 -17.38 -22.54
C VAL A 279 -24.40 -17.28 -22.96
#